data_AF-A0A5Q0UQ66-F1
#
_entry.id   AF-A0A5Q0UQ66-F1
#
_cell.length_a   1.000
_cell.length_b   1.000
_cell.length_c   1.000
_cell.angle_alpha   90.00
_cell.angle_beta   90.00
_cell.angle_gamma   90.00
#
_symmetry.space_group_name_H-M   'P 1'
#
loop_
_entity.id
_entity.type
_entity.pdbx_description
1 polymer ?
#
loop_
_entity_poly.entity_id
_entity_poly.type
_entity_poly.pdbx_seq_one_letter_code
_entity_poly.pdbx_strand_id
1 'polypeptide(L)' 'MFDKARNVSHLGDTDGDCPYLCMRCEAAFQVQYHSCPACGGYDIRRAEWV' A
#
# COMPACT_ATOMS: atom_id res chain seq x y z
N MET A 1 -25.51 -30.67 13.46
CA MET A 1 -24.27 -30.09 14.01
C MET A 1 -23.57 -29.39 12.86
N PHE A 2 -23.48 -28.06 12.88
CA PHE A 2 -22.78 -27.31 11.85
C PHE A 2 -21.52 -26.73 12.50
N ASP A 3 -20.41 -27.41 12.27
CA ASP A 3 -19.11 -27.09 12.83
C ASP A 3 -18.54 -25.81 12.20
N LYS A 4 -18.65 -24.73 12.96
CA LYS A 4 -17.61 -23.73 13.26
C LYS A 4 -16.56 -23.50 12.16
N ALA A 5 -16.90 -22.69 11.16
CA ALA A 5 -15.91 -21.88 10.45
C ALA A 5 -15.82 -20.51 11.15
N ARG A 6 -14.75 -20.35 11.93
CA ARG A 6 -14.34 -19.13 12.61
C ARG A 6 -14.39 -17.95 11.62
N ASN A 7 -15.27 -16.99 11.89
CA ASN A 7 -15.18 -15.63 11.37
C ASN A 7 -13.75 -15.12 11.67
N VAL A 8 -12.88 -15.17 10.68
CA VAL A 8 -11.68 -14.35 10.65
C VAL A 8 -12.14 -13.05 10.04
N SER A 9 -12.55 -12.12 10.91
CA SER A 9 -12.59 -10.69 10.60
C SER A 9 -11.16 -10.18 10.45
N HIS A 10 -10.46 -10.71 9.44
CA HIS A 10 -9.20 -10.20 8.94
C HIS A 10 -9.31 -10.10 7.43
N LEU A 11 -10.36 -9.42 6.96
CA LEU A 11 -10.32 -8.67 5.72
C LEU A 11 -9.54 -7.37 5.98
N GLY A 12 -8.38 -7.48 6.63
CA GLY A 12 -7.23 -6.64 6.30
C GLY A 12 -6.65 -7.28 5.06
N ASP A 13 -7.34 -7.05 3.94
CA ASP A 13 -6.92 -7.47 2.62
C ASP A 13 -5.50 -6.95 2.39
N THR A 14 -4.55 -7.88 2.55
CA THR A 14 -3.13 -7.73 2.27
C THR A 14 -2.89 -8.46 0.94
N ASP A 15 -3.73 -8.14 -0.05
CA ASP A 15 -3.70 -8.61 -1.45
C ASP A 15 -3.55 -7.37 -2.34
N GLY A 16 -2.47 -6.59 -2.17
CA GLY A 16 -2.34 -5.32 -2.90
C GLY A 16 -1.52 -4.22 -2.22
N ASP A 17 -0.59 -4.58 -1.33
CA ASP A 17 0.34 -3.64 -0.68
C ASP A 17 1.45 -3.22 -1.67
N CYS A 18 1.05 -2.64 -2.79
CA CYS A 18 1.97 -2.04 -3.75
C CYS A 18 2.50 -0.74 -3.14
N PRO A 19 3.82 -0.61 -2.89
CA PRO A 19 4.36 0.58 -2.27
C PRO A 19 4.12 1.79 -3.18
N TYR A 20 3.90 2.94 -2.54
CA TYR A 20 3.87 4.22 -3.21
C TYR A 20 5.31 4.68 -3.49
N LEU A 21 5.66 4.80 -4.76
CA LEU A 21 6.96 5.28 -5.21
C LEU A 21 6.89 6.76 -5.58
N CYS A 22 7.84 7.54 -5.08
CA CYS A 22 8.05 8.89 -5.59
C CYS A 22 8.80 8.83 -6.93
N MET A 23 8.22 9.36 -8.01
CA MET A 23 8.84 9.33 -9.34
C MET A 23 10.04 10.30 -9.49
N ARG A 24 10.35 11.09 -8.45
CA ARG A 24 11.48 12.04 -8.43
C ARG A 24 12.75 11.48 -7.80
N CYS A 25 12.61 10.73 -6.72
CA CYS A 25 13.74 10.18 -5.95
C CYS A 25 13.61 8.68 -5.68
N GLU A 26 12.56 8.05 -6.21
CA GLU A 26 12.30 6.61 -6.15
C GLU A 26 12.10 6.08 -4.71
N ALA A 27 11.84 6.98 -3.75
CA ALA A 27 11.54 6.60 -2.39
C ALA A 27 10.20 5.83 -2.31
N ALA A 28 10.21 4.70 -1.59
CA ALA A 28 9.07 3.82 -1.41
C ALA A 28 8.38 4.05 -0.07
N PHE A 29 7.04 4.06 -0.07
CA PHE A 29 6.21 4.32 1.09
C PHE A 29 5.04 3.34 1.17
N GLN A 30 4.69 2.88 2.36
CA GLN A 30 3.50 2.03 2.58
C GLN A 30 2.20 2.81 2.70
N VAL A 31 2.26 4.14 2.59
CA VAL A 31 1.11 5.04 2.71
C VAL A 31 1.18 6.05 1.57
N GLN A 32 0.02 6.44 1.05
CA GLN A 32 -0.08 7.51 0.07
C GLN A 32 0.19 8.86 0.73
N TYR A 33 1.35 9.45 0.44
CA TYR A 33 1.65 10.84 0.83
C TYR A 33 1.29 11.80 -0.30
N HIS A 34 0.79 12.99 0.03
CA HIS A 34 0.58 14.08 -0.94
C HIS A 34 1.90 14.74 -1.39
N SER A 35 2.92 14.65 -0.54
CA SER A 35 4.26 15.20 -0.77
C SER A 35 5.29 14.21 -0.25
N CYS A 36 6.37 14.01 -1.01
CA CYS A 36 7.42 13.06 -0.66
C CYS A 36 8.19 13.58 0.55
N PRO A 37 8.22 12.86 1.68
CA PRO A 37 8.97 13.30 2.85
C PRO A 37 10.50 13.27 2.62
N ALA A 38 10.99 12.54 1.62
CA ALA A 38 12.41 12.44 1.32
C ALA A 38 12.95 13.60 0.47
N CYS A 39 12.17 14.10 -0.51
CA CYS A 39 12.64 15.11 -1.46
C CYS A 39 11.70 16.32 -1.63
N GLY A 40 10.50 16.31 -1.03
CA GLY A 40 9.48 17.34 -1.17
C GLY A 40 8.72 17.32 -2.50
N GLY A 41 8.98 16.36 -3.39
CA GLY A 41 8.27 16.21 -4.67
C GLY A 41 6.82 15.73 -4.49
N TYR A 42 5.97 15.96 -5.49
CA TYR A 42 4.53 15.68 -5.41
C TYR A 42 4.08 14.50 -6.28
N ASP A 43 4.99 13.96 -7.10
CA ASP A 43 4.69 12.85 -8.01
C ASP A 43 4.95 11.52 -7.30
N ILE A 44 3.90 10.99 -6.66
CA ILE A 44 3.91 9.72 -5.91
C ILE A 44 2.83 8.81 -6.47
N ARG A 45 3.20 7.58 -6.86
CA ARG A 45 2.32 6.62 -7.56
C ARG A 45 2.41 5.24 -6.93
N ARG A 46 1.35 4.44 -7.04
CA ARG A 46 1.43 3.02 -6.63
C ARG A 46 2.28 2.25 -7.62
N ALA A 47 3.17 1.41 -7.12
CA ALA A 47 3.89 0.44 -7.92
C ALA A 47 2.96 -0.73 -8.26
N GLU A 48 2.09 -0.59 -9.27
CA GLU A 48 1.31 -1.71 -9.77
C GLU A 48 2.24 -2.73 -10.45
N TRP A 49 2.14 -4.01 -10.06
CA TRP A 49 2.85 -5.10 -10.74
C TRP A 49 2.16 -5.34 -12.09
N VAL A 50 2.88 -5.10 -13.19
CA VAL A 50 2.43 -5.33 -14.57
C VAL A 50 2.87 -6.71 -15.07
#